data_AF-A0AAU8AFQ4-F1
#
_entry.id   AF-A0AAU8AFQ4-F1
#
_cell.length_a   1.000
_cell.length_b   1.000
_cell.length_c   1.000
_cell.angle_alpha   90.00
_cell.angle_beta   90.00
_cell.angle_gamma   90.00
#
_symmetry.space_group_name_H-M   'P 1'
#
loop_
_entity.id
_entity.type
_entity.pdbx_description
1 polymer ?
#
loop_
_entity_poly.entity_id
_entity_poly.type
_entity_poly.pdbx_seq_one_letter_code
_entity_poly.pdbx_strand_id
1 'polypeptide(L)'
;MTCPKICATAGTLILLASSALGQTTEVTVDSLMDRLDGVAPPAVLANSTLLTPDESGEMQVLREGSNGWTCMFPGTNPMCADEASMGFLQAFMKKEDPPETLGFVYMLLGDKGASNTDPYAEGETADNQWVVTGPHVMILGAGAKPLLDTYPTMVPEGADQPWVMWPGTPYAHLMVPVQ
;
A
#
# COMPACT_ATOMS: atom_id res chain seq x y z
N MET A 1 -19.86 19.15 81.38
CA MET A 1 -20.53 19.03 80.06
C MET A 1 -19.52 18.43 79.10
N THR A 2 -19.64 17.13 78.86
CA THR A 2 -18.75 16.29 78.05
C THR A 2 -19.66 15.41 77.19
N CYS A 3 -19.43 15.37 75.88
CA CYS A 3 -20.11 14.51 74.90
C CYS A 3 -19.22 14.41 73.62
N PRO A 4 -19.32 13.37 72.77
CA PRO A 4 -18.33 12.30 72.73
C PRO A 4 -17.75 12.01 71.33
N LYS A 5 -16.82 11.05 71.31
CA LYS A 5 -16.17 10.39 70.17
C LYS A 5 -17.16 9.92 69.08
N ILE A 6 -16.79 10.12 67.80
CA ILE A 6 -17.24 9.28 66.69
C ILE A 6 -16.00 8.85 65.89
N CYS A 7 -15.78 7.55 65.88
CA CYS A 7 -14.79 6.81 65.09
C CYS A 7 -15.49 6.42 63.77
N ALA A 8 -14.90 6.70 62.61
CA ALA A 8 -15.40 6.20 61.33
C ALA A 8 -14.22 5.62 60.54
N THR A 9 -14.34 4.33 60.28
CA THR A 9 -13.37 3.39 59.73
C THR A 9 -13.08 3.64 58.26
N ALA A 10 -11.80 3.51 57.89
CA ALA A 10 -11.31 3.52 56.52
C ALA A 10 -11.87 2.32 55.72
N GLY A 11 -12.56 2.60 54.61
CA GLY A 11 -12.92 1.62 53.60
C GLY A 11 -12.14 1.90 52.32
N THR A 12 -11.05 1.16 52.09
CA THR A 12 -10.27 1.27 50.86
C THR A 12 -10.99 0.49 49.75
N LEU A 13 -11.64 1.20 48.83
CA LEU A 13 -12.13 0.65 47.57
C LEU A 13 -10.92 0.32 46.69
N ILE A 14 -10.61 -0.96 46.50
CA ILE A 14 -9.64 -1.41 45.48
C ILE A 14 -10.37 -1.39 44.14
N LEU A 15 -10.15 -0.33 43.36
CA LEU A 15 -10.48 -0.29 41.94
C LEU A 15 -9.55 -1.25 41.19
N LEU A 16 -10.08 -2.41 40.79
CA LEU A 16 -9.45 -3.30 39.81
C LEU A 16 -9.47 -2.59 38.45
N ALA A 17 -8.38 -1.89 38.13
CA ALA A 17 -8.11 -1.39 36.80
C ALA A 17 -7.91 -2.62 35.88
N SER A 18 -8.94 -2.97 35.12
CA SER A 18 -8.81 -3.91 34.01
C SER A 18 -8.13 -3.18 32.87
N SER A 19 -6.81 -3.34 32.77
CA SER A 19 -6.05 -2.94 31.60
C SER A 19 -6.47 -3.84 30.43
N ALA A 20 -7.39 -3.37 29.60
CA ALA A 20 -7.54 -3.92 28.26
C ALA A 20 -6.27 -3.55 27.49
N LEU A 21 -5.28 -4.45 27.50
CA LEU A 21 -4.18 -4.39 26.55
C LEU A 21 -4.80 -4.56 25.17
N GLY A 22 -4.81 -3.48 24.38
CA GLY A 22 -5.12 -3.56 22.96
C GLY A 22 -4.19 -4.58 22.34
N GLN A 23 -4.76 -5.67 21.81
CA GLN A 23 -4.01 -6.62 21.00
C GLN A 23 -3.70 -5.91 19.69
N THR A 24 -2.48 -5.41 19.55
CA THR A 24 -1.98 -5.07 18.22
C THR A 24 -1.86 -6.41 17.48
N THR A 25 -2.69 -6.60 16.47
CA THR A 25 -2.69 -7.85 15.70
C THR A 25 -1.43 -7.86 14.85
N GLU A 26 -0.40 -8.55 15.34
CA GLU A 26 0.82 -8.83 14.59
C GLU A 26 0.46 -9.47 13.24
N VAL A 27 0.93 -8.90 12.14
CA VAL A 27 0.71 -9.45 10.79
C VAL A 27 1.66 -10.64 10.63
N THR A 28 1.10 -11.84 10.42
CA THR A 28 1.87 -13.07 10.21
C THR A 28 2.04 -13.34 8.71
N VAL A 29 2.99 -14.21 8.36
CA VAL A 29 3.17 -14.66 6.96
C VAL A 29 1.87 -15.19 6.39
N ASP A 30 1.17 -16.07 7.13
CA ASP A 30 -0.07 -16.69 6.66
C ASP A 30 -1.17 -15.64 6.45
N SER A 31 -1.37 -14.71 7.40
CA SER A 31 -2.42 -13.70 7.25
C SER A 31 -2.12 -12.70 6.14
N LEU A 32 -0.84 -12.41 5.86
CA LEU A 32 -0.45 -11.60 4.71
C LEU A 32 -0.62 -12.37 3.39
N MET A 33 -0.26 -13.66 3.35
CA MET A 33 -0.47 -14.50 2.17
C MET A 33 -1.96 -14.59 1.80
N ASP A 34 -2.84 -14.75 2.79
CA ASP A 34 -4.30 -14.74 2.57
C ASP A 34 -4.79 -13.40 1.97
N ARG A 35 -4.25 -12.27 2.44
CA ARG A 35 -4.58 -10.93 1.91
C ARG A 35 -4.05 -10.70 0.51
N LEU A 36 -3.00 -11.41 0.13
CA LEU A 36 -2.34 -11.30 -1.16
C LEU A 36 -2.78 -12.37 -2.15
N ASP A 37 -3.68 -13.28 -1.77
CA ASP A 37 -4.18 -14.30 -2.68
C ASP A 37 -4.80 -13.65 -3.92
N GLY A 38 -4.29 -14.03 -5.10
CA GLY A 38 -4.71 -13.45 -6.38
C GLY A 38 -4.11 -12.09 -6.75
N VAL A 39 -3.21 -11.49 -5.95
CA VAL A 39 -2.57 -10.19 -6.27
C VAL A 39 -1.65 -10.25 -7.51
N ALA A 40 -1.14 -11.45 -7.82
CA ALA A 40 -0.24 -11.76 -8.92
C ALA A 40 -0.40 -13.25 -9.29
N PRO A 41 0.19 -13.73 -10.41
CA PRO A 41 0.23 -15.17 -10.69
C PRO A 41 0.79 -15.97 -9.51
N PRO A 42 0.28 -17.17 -9.18
CA PRO A 42 0.70 -17.89 -7.98
C PRO A 42 2.22 -18.12 -7.86
N ALA A 43 2.91 -18.31 -9.00
CA ALA A 43 4.37 -18.47 -9.04
C ALA A 43 5.14 -17.20 -8.64
N VAL A 44 4.55 -16.01 -8.81
CA VAL A 44 5.09 -14.73 -8.34
C VAL A 44 4.99 -14.63 -6.82
N LEU A 45 3.82 -14.96 -6.25
CA LEU A 45 3.57 -14.84 -4.81
C LEU A 45 4.26 -15.93 -3.96
N ALA A 46 4.36 -17.16 -4.47
CA ALA A 46 4.78 -18.31 -3.68
C ALA A 46 6.16 -18.16 -3.01
N ASN A 47 7.12 -17.56 -3.73
CA ASN A 47 8.51 -17.41 -3.27
C ASN A 47 8.98 -15.95 -3.25
N SER A 48 8.05 -14.99 -3.18
CA SER A 48 8.37 -13.57 -3.07
C SER A 48 8.83 -13.19 -1.67
N THR A 49 9.57 -12.08 -1.59
CA THR A 49 9.76 -11.36 -0.35
C THR A 49 8.41 -10.77 0.05
N LEU A 50 8.04 -10.90 1.33
CA LEU A 50 6.82 -10.33 1.87
C LEU A 50 7.15 -9.14 2.74
N LEU A 51 6.56 -7.99 2.42
CA LEU A 51 6.63 -6.80 3.26
C LEU A 51 5.27 -6.49 3.87
N THR A 52 5.30 -6.01 5.11
CA THR A 52 4.15 -5.41 5.78
C THR A 52 4.57 -4.07 6.37
N PRO A 53 3.69 -3.07 6.47
CA PRO A 53 3.96 -1.93 7.34
C PRO A 53 3.96 -2.37 8.81
N ASP A 54 4.81 -1.74 9.61
CA ASP A 54 4.79 -1.81 11.07
C ASP A 54 3.80 -0.79 11.66
N GLU A 55 3.76 -0.65 12.99
CA GLU A 55 2.88 0.32 13.67
C GLU A 55 3.20 1.79 13.35
N SER A 56 4.44 2.08 12.92
CA SER A 56 4.89 3.42 12.50
C SER A 56 4.63 3.70 11.02
N GLY A 57 4.24 2.68 10.25
CA GLY A 57 4.06 2.74 8.81
C GLY A 57 5.33 2.44 8.01
N GLU A 58 6.43 2.07 8.67
CA GLU A 58 7.65 1.63 8.00
C GLU A 58 7.51 0.20 7.49
N MET A 59 8.00 -0.05 6.28
CA MET A 59 7.92 -1.37 5.66
C MET A 59 8.98 -2.31 6.26
N GLN A 60 8.53 -3.43 6.83
CA GLN A 60 9.37 -4.47 7.40
C GLN A 60 9.26 -5.78 6.62
N VAL A 61 10.38 -6.50 6.53
CA VAL A 61 10.45 -7.82 5.91
C VAL A 61 9.84 -8.86 6.85
N LEU A 62 8.77 -9.51 6.39
CA LEU A 62 8.10 -10.59 7.12
C LEU A 62 8.59 -11.97 6.65
N ARG A 63 8.99 -12.07 5.39
CA ARG A 63 9.60 -13.27 4.78
C ARG A 63 10.56 -12.85 3.69
N GLU A 64 11.75 -13.43 3.67
CA GLU A 64 12.67 -13.31 2.54
C GLU A 64 12.26 -14.23 1.39
N GLY A 65 12.25 -13.69 0.17
CA GLY A 65 11.96 -14.40 -1.06
C GLY A 65 13.21 -14.92 -1.76
N SER A 66 12.99 -15.62 -2.87
CA SER A 66 14.06 -16.14 -3.74
C SER A 66 13.77 -16.00 -5.24
N ASN A 67 12.66 -15.37 -5.63
CA ASN A 67 12.24 -15.26 -7.03
C ASN A 67 12.33 -13.84 -7.63
N GLY A 68 12.92 -12.88 -6.90
CA GLY A 68 13.08 -11.50 -7.37
C GLY A 68 11.82 -10.62 -7.29
N TRP A 69 10.74 -11.13 -6.69
CA TRP A 69 9.51 -10.36 -6.46
C TRP A 69 9.33 -10.00 -5.01
N THR A 70 8.72 -8.84 -4.77
CA THR A 70 8.32 -8.37 -3.46
C THR A 70 6.82 -8.11 -3.46
N CYS A 71 6.08 -8.77 -2.58
CA CYS A 71 4.63 -8.62 -2.45
C CYS A 71 4.26 -8.00 -1.11
N MET A 72 3.30 -7.09 -1.11
CA MET A 72 2.96 -6.31 0.08
C MET A 72 1.51 -5.80 0.05
N PHE A 73 0.99 -5.51 1.25
CA PHE A 73 -0.27 -4.79 1.43
C PHE A 73 0.02 -3.50 2.21
N PRO A 74 0.19 -2.35 1.53
CA PRO A 74 0.58 -1.07 2.15
C PRO A 74 -0.59 -0.33 2.83
N GLY A 75 -1.69 -1.02 3.13
CA GLY A 75 -2.86 -0.49 3.84
C GLY A 75 -4.08 -0.24 2.95
N THR A 76 -3.87 0.07 1.67
CA THR A 76 -4.96 0.30 0.70
C THR A 76 -4.95 -0.74 -0.42
N ASN A 77 -3.91 -0.71 -1.24
CA ASN A 77 -3.88 -1.42 -2.52
C ASN A 77 -2.77 -2.49 -2.52
N PRO A 78 -3.11 -3.79 -2.46
CA PRO A 78 -2.12 -4.87 -2.49
C PRO A 78 -1.42 -4.95 -3.85
N MET A 79 -0.13 -5.33 -3.82
CA MET A 79 0.69 -5.38 -5.02
C MET A 79 1.83 -6.41 -4.92
N CYS A 80 2.35 -6.84 -6.07
CA CYS A 80 3.66 -7.46 -6.19
C CYS A 80 4.51 -6.69 -7.20
N ALA A 81 5.70 -6.28 -6.80
CA ALA A 81 6.64 -5.50 -7.58
C ALA A 81 7.92 -6.31 -7.83
N ASP A 82 8.49 -6.20 -9.02
CA ASP A 82 9.83 -6.71 -9.30
C ASP A 82 10.92 -5.84 -8.63
N GLU A 83 12.16 -6.31 -8.65
CA GLU A 83 13.30 -5.63 -8.04
C GLU A 83 13.48 -4.19 -8.57
N ALA A 84 13.32 -3.98 -9.88
CA ALA A 84 13.42 -2.66 -10.49
C ALA A 84 12.33 -1.70 -9.98
N SER A 85 11.10 -2.20 -9.84
CA SER A 85 9.96 -1.44 -9.33
C SER A 85 10.10 -1.11 -7.86
N MET A 86 10.74 -1.96 -7.07
CA MET A 86 11.03 -1.64 -5.67
C MET A 86 11.91 -0.38 -5.52
N GLY A 87 12.87 -0.18 -6.42
CA GLY A 87 13.66 1.06 -6.47
C GLY A 87 12.81 2.28 -6.81
N PHE A 88 11.91 2.15 -7.78
CA PHE A 88 10.97 3.21 -8.15
C PHE A 88 10.02 3.59 -7.01
N LEU A 89 9.42 2.60 -6.34
CA LEU A 89 8.49 2.83 -5.22
C LEU A 89 9.20 3.49 -4.03
N GLN A 90 10.44 3.10 -3.74
CA GLN A 90 11.23 3.76 -2.70
C GLN A 90 11.53 5.22 -3.05
N ALA A 91 11.89 5.52 -4.29
CA ALA A 91 12.11 6.89 -4.74
C ALA A 91 10.84 7.72 -4.64
N PHE A 92 9.69 7.17 -5.06
CA PHE A 92 8.38 7.80 -4.89
C PHE A 92 8.08 8.13 -3.43
N MET A 93 8.25 7.18 -2.51
CA MET A 93 8.03 7.40 -1.07
C MET A 93 8.96 8.46 -0.48
N LYS A 94 10.21 8.52 -0.95
CA LYS A 94 11.22 9.50 -0.51
C LYS A 94 11.15 10.84 -1.24
N LYS A 95 10.30 10.95 -2.27
CA LYS A 95 10.21 12.10 -3.17
C LYS A 95 11.52 12.39 -3.91
N GLU A 96 12.22 11.32 -4.29
CA GLU A 96 13.49 11.34 -5.03
C GLU A 96 13.26 10.95 -6.51
N ASP A 97 14.22 11.28 -7.37
CA ASP A 97 14.17 10.83 -8.77
C ASP A 97 14.23 9.30 -8.84
N PRO A 98 13.30 8.65 -9.57
CA PRO A 98 13.31 7.21 -9.69
C PRO A 98 14.50 6.72 -10.52
N PRO A 99 14.97 5.48 -10.28
CA PRO A 99 16.08 4.92 -11.03
C PRO A 99 15.73 4.74 -12.52
N GLU A 100 16.76 4.76 -13.37
CA GLU A 100 16.67 4.57 -14.82
C GLU A 100 16.50 3.09 -15.20
N THR A 101 15.45 2.45 -14.68
CA THR A 101 15.13 1.03 -14.90
C THR A 101 13.78 0.86 -15.60
N LEU A 102 13.51 -0.35 -16.08
CA LEU A 102 12.17 -0.77 -16.49
C LEU A 102 11.65 -1.70 -15.39
N GLY A 103 10.53 -1.33 -14.77
CA GLY A 103 9.91 -2.13 -13.72
C GLY A 103 8.49 -2.57 -14.08
N PHE A 104 8.08 -3.69 -13.50
CA PHE A 104 6.76 -4.26 -13.61
C PHE A 104 6.10 -4.48 -12.24
N VAL A 105 4.83 -4.07 -12.12
CA VAL A 105 4.02 -4.27 -10.90
C VAL A 105 2.71 -4.96 -11.24
N TYR A 106 2.36 -5.99 -10.46
CA TYR A 106 1.03 -6.59 -10.44
C TYR A 106 0.15 -5.96 -9.36
N MET A 107 -1.08 -5.60 -9.75
CA MET A 107 -2.16 -5.15 -8.86
C MET A 107 -3.47 -5.84 -9.26
N LEU A 108 -3.45 -7.17 -9.28
CA LEU A 108 -4.56 -7.97 -9.84
C LEU A 108 -5.80 -8.05 -8.94
N LEU A 109 -5.74 -7.51 -7.72
CA LEU A 109 -6.91 -7.31 -6.87
C LEU A 109 -7.57 -5.93 -7.09
N GLY A 110 -7.05 -5.14 -8.03
CA GLY A 110 -7.46 -3.77 -8.28
C GLY A 110 -7.02 -2.80 -7.18
N ASP A 111 -7.45 -1.57 -7.30
CA ASP A 111 -7.21 -0.51 -6.33
C ASP A 111 -8.52 0.04 -5.72
N LYS A 112 -8.38 0.95 -4.76
CA LYS A 112 -9.48 1.70 -4.13
C LYS A 112 -9.61 3.12 -4.62
N GLY A 113 -8.95 3.46 -5.72
CA GLY A 113 -8.88 4.81 -6.24
C GLY A 113 -7.50 5.43 -6.10
N ALA A 114 -7.12 6.18 -7.12
CA ALA A 114 -5.97 7.08 -7.12
C ALA A 114 -6.29 8.30 -7.99
N SER A 115 -5.59 9.42 -7.73
CA SER A 115 -5.61 10.55 -8.66
C SER A 115 -4.79 10.20 -9.89
N ASN A 116 -5.31 10.49 -11.08
CA ASN A 116 -4.54 10.37 -12.31
C ASN A 116 -3.51 11.51 -12.50
N THR A 117 -3.69 12.64 -11.80
CA THR A 117 -2.90 13.87 -12.03
C THR A 117 -1.97 14.25 -10.89
N ASP A 118 -2.29 13.89 -9.65
CA ASP A 118 -1.51 14.21 -8.46
C ASP A 118 -1.06 12.93 -7.74
N PRO A 119 0.24 12.58 -7.80
CA PRO A 119 0.76 11.37 -7.17
C PRO A 119 0.71 11.39 -5.64
N TYR A 120 0.40 12.53 -5.01
CA TYR A 120 0.32 12.67 -3.56
C TYR A 120 -1.09 13.00 -3.06
N ALA A 121 -2.11 12.88 -3.91
CA ALA A 121 -3.49 13.11 -3.51
C ALA A 121 -3.93 12.09 -2.45
N GLU A 122 -4.46 12.57 -1.34
CA GLU A 122 -4.98 11.73 -0.24
C GLU A 122 -6.45 11.33 -0.44
N GLY A 123 -7.11 11.85 -1.48
CA GLY A 123 -8.51 11.54 -1.79
C GLY A 123 -9.02 12.18 -3.07
N GLU A 124 -10.27 11.87 -3.42
CA GLU A 124 -10.95 12.38 -4.61
C GLU A 124 -11.21 13.90 -4.52
N THR A 125 -10.92 14.60 -5.62
CA THR A 125 -11.29 16.00 -5.82
C THR A 125 -11.95 16.16 -7.19
N ALA A 126 -12.59 17.30 -7.43
CA ALA A 126 -13.29 17.56 -8.68
C ALA A 126 -12.37 17.63 -9.91
N ASP A 127 -11.07 17.84 -9.71
CA ASP A 127 -10.08 18.14 -10.75
C ASP A 127 -8.96 17.11 -10.86
N ASN A 128 -8.84 16.18 -9.91
CA ASN A 128 -7.71 15.26 -9.85
C ASN A 128 -7.89 13.96 -10.65
N GLN A 129 -8.98 13.86 -11.42
CA GLN A 129 -9.32 12.71 -12.26
C GLN A 129 -9.21 11.40 -11.48
N TRP A 130 -9.91 11.33 -10.34
CA TRP A 130 -9.92 10.14 -9.51
C TRP A 130 -10.44 8.93 -10.29
N VAL A 131 -9.67 7.84 -10.26
CA VAL A 131 -9.98 6.61 -10.99
C VAL A 131 -9.82 5.43 -10.06
N VAL A 132 -10.85 4.58 -9.99
CA VAL A 132 -10.79 3.26 -9.36
C VAL A 132 -10.53 2.24 -10.46
N THR A 133 -9.40 1.56 -10.41
CA THR A 133 -9.00 0.59 -11.43
C THR A 133 -9.29 -0.83 -10.94
N GLY A 134 -9.87 -1.64 -11.83
CA GLY A 134 -9.96 -3.09 -11.63
C GLY A 134 -8.58 -3.76 -11.68
N PRO A 135 -8.50 -5.08 -11.85
CA PRO A 135 -7.24 -5.79 -11.99
C PRO A 135 -6.38 -5.20 -13.11
N HIS A 136 -5.15 -4.82 -12.78
CA HIS A 136 -4.23 -4.19 -13.72
C HIS A 136 -2.77 -4.49 -13.37
N VAL A 137 -1.89 -4.13 -14.30
CA VAL A 137 -0.44 -4.09 -14.10
C VAL A 137 0.07 -2.69 -14.38
N MET A 138 1.22 -2.35 -13.81
CA MET A 138 1.91 -1.09 -14.07
C MET A 138 3.26 -1.36 -14.72
N ILE A 139 3.60 -0.53 -15.71
CA ILE A 139 4.93 -0.48 -16.31
C ILE A 139 5.52 0.90 -16.02
N LEU A 140 6.65 0.92 -15.32
CA LEU A 140 7.19 2.13 -14.72
C LEU A 140 8.70 2.24 -14.91
N GLY A 141 9.24 3.37 -14.46
CA GLY A 141 10.65 3.73 -14.59
C GLY A 141 11.01 4.25 -15.99
N ALA A 142 12.22 4.75 -16.14
CA ALA A 142 12.65 5.43 -17.37
C ALA A 142 12.60 4.52 -18.62
N GLY A 143 12.77 3.21 -18.44
CA GLY A 143 12.63 2.26 -19.54
C GLY A 143 11.21 2.20 -20.14
N ALA A 144 10.19 2.64 -19.39
CA ALA A 144 8.81 2.72 -19.87
C ALA A 144 8.55 3.95 -20.75
N LYS A 145 9.46 4.93 -20.79
CA LYS A 145 9.27 6.22 -21.47
C LYS A 145 8.74 6.11 -22.92
N PRO A 146 9.24 5.20 -23.78
CA PRO A 146 8.70 5.06 -25.13
C PRO A 146 7.21 4.68 -25.16
N LEU A 147 6.71 3.95 -24.15
CA LEU A 147 5.29 3.66 -24.01
C LEU A 147 4.55 4.92 -23.57
N LEU A 148 5.06 5.65 -22.58
CA LEU A 148 4.42 6.86 -22.05
C LEU A 148 4.21 7.95 -23.12
N ASP A 149 5.07 8.01 -24.13
CA ASP A 149 4.94 8.96 -25.24
C ASP A 149 3.86 8.55 -26.28
N THR A 150 3.30 7.33 -26.18
CA THR A 150 2.36 6.74 -27.17
C THR A 150 0.96 6.46 -26.66
N TYR A 151 0.77 6.34 -25.34
CA TYR A 151 -0.52 6.08 -24.72
C TYR A 151 -1.23 7.38 -24.30
N PRO A 152 -2.57 7.39 -24.20
CA PRO A 152 -3.32 8.57 -23.75
C PRO A 152 -2.97 8.94 -22.30
N THR A 153 -2.98 10.23 -22.00
CA THR A 153 -2.73 10.76 -20.65
C THR A 153 -4.02 11.06 -19.87
N MET A 154 -5.17 11.03 -20.57
CA MET A 154 -6.50 11.07 -19.97
C MET A 154 -6.96 9.65 -19.67
N VAL A 155 -7.63 9.47 -18.52
CA VAL A 155 -8.23 8.18 -18.16
C VAL A 155 -9.32 7.83 -19.19
N PRO A 156 -9.25 6.67 -19.86
CA PRO A 156 -10.29 6.19 -20.75
C PRO A 156 -11.61 5.98 -20.00
N GLU A 157 -12.74 6.15 -20.69
CA GLU A 157 -14.05 5.84 -20.10
C GLU A 157 -14.08 4.38 -19.64
N GLY A 158 -14.42 4.14 -18.37
CA GLY A 158 -14.44 2.80 -17.78
C GLY A 158 -13.08 2.26 -17.30
N ALA A 159 -11.96 2.94 -17.59
CA ALA A 159 -10.61 2.55 -17.20
C ALA A 159 -10.25 1.09 -17.60
N ASP A 160 -10.69 0.67 -18.79
CA ASP A 160 -10.52 -0.68 -19.36
C ASP A 160 -9.48 -0.73 -20.50
N GLN A 161 -8.86 0.40 -20.82
CA GLN A 161 -7.80 0.54 -21.83
C GLN A 161 -6.54 1.12 -21.19
N PRO A 162 -5.33 0.84 -21.70
CA PRO A 162 -4.12 1.39 -21.10
C PRO A 162 -4.00 2.92 -21.22
N TRP A 163 -3.48 3.56 -20.17
CA TRP A 163 -3.25 5.01 -20.12
C TRP A 163 -2.04 5.37 -19.26
N VAL A 164 -1.54 6.58 -19.43
CA VAL A 164 -0.46 7.14 -18.61
C VAL A 164 -1.04 7.82 -17.39
N MET A 165 -0.66 7.31 -16.22
CA MET A 165 -0.92 7.94 -14.93
C MET A 165 0.23 8.89 -14.56
N TRP A 166 -0.13 10.00 -13.89
CA TRP A 166 0.75 11.09 -13.45
C TRP A 166 1.61 11.69 -14.57
N PRO A 167 1.01 12.03 -15.73
CA PRO A 167 1.75 12.56 -16.87
C PRO A 167 2.52 13.84 -16.49
N GLY A 168 3.76 13.95 -16.97
CA GLY A 168 4.61 15.12 -16.72
C GLY A 168 5.35 15.11 -15.36
N THR A 169 5.15 14.08 -14.54
CA THR A 169 5.92 13.87 -13.30
C THR A 169 7.06 12.86 -13.52
N PRO A 170 8.09 12.84 -12.66
CA PRO A 170 9.10 11.76 -12.66
C PRO A 170 8.50 10.36 -12.42
N TYR A 171 7.31 10.28 -11.82
CA TYR A 171 6.65 9.04 -11.46
C TYR A 171 5.61 8.58 -12.49
N ALA A 172 5.58 9.20 -13.67
CA ALA A 172 4.67 8.79 -14.72
C ALA A 172 4.86 7.29 -15.05
N HIS A 173 3.76 6.57 -15.14
CA HIS A 173 3.76 5.13 -15.40
C HIS A 173 2.56 4.73 -16.25
N LEU A 174 2.69 3.62 -16.96
CA LEU A 174 1.62 3.07 -17.77
C LEU A 174 0.76 2.16 -16.91
N MET A 175 -0.53 2.48 -16.84
CA MET A 175 -1.57 1.61 -16.29
C MET A 175 -2.07 0.69 -17.41
N VAL A 176 -2.12 -0.62 -17.14
CA VAL A 176 -2.58 -1.62 -18.10
C VAL A 176 -3.63 -2.50 -17.44
N PRO A 177 -4.92 -2.18 -17.59
CA PRO A 177 -6.03 -3.06 -17.20
C PRO A 177 -5.90 -4.42 -17.88
N VAL A 178 -6.31 -5.49 -17.18
CA VAL A 178 -6.24 -6.88 -17.69
C VAL A 178 -7.61 -7.55 -17.84
N GLN A 179 -8.69 -6.77 -17.76
CA GLN A 179 -10.08 -7.23 -17.89
C GLN A 179 -10.86 -6.35 -18.85
#